data_AF-A0A8S7QNF1-F1
#
_entry.id   AF-A0A8S7QNF1-F1
#
_cell.length_a   1.000
_cell.length_b   1.000
_cell.length_c   1.000
_cell.angle_alpha   90.00
_cell.angle_beta   90.00
_cell.angle_gamma   90.00
#
_symmetry.space_group_name_H-M   'P 1'
#
loop_
_entity.id
_entity.type
_entity.pdbx_description
1 polymer ?
#
loop_
_entity_poly.entity_id
_entity_poly.type
_entity_poly.pdbx_seq_one_letter_code
_entity_poly.pdbx_strand_id
1 'polypeptide(L)'
;MSQLNSVWVFSDNPERYAELFGGAQQWGQQVYAIVQNTDQAQAVMPYGPKCIYVLEQNDALQRTENYAESIAALLKDKHPSMLLLAATKRGKALAARLSVQLNAAL
;
A
#
# COMPACT_ATOMS: atom_id res chain seq x y z
N MET A 1 14.09 2.52 -19.73
CA MET A 1 14.03 2.97 -18.32
C MET A 1 14.30 1.77 -17.43
N SER A 2 15.10 1.90 -16.38
CA SER A 2 15.32 0.81 -15.40
C SER A 2 14.09 0.66 -14.51
N GLN A 3 13.65 -0.58 -14.26
CA GLN A 3 12.58 -0.87 -13.31
C GLN A 3 13.01 -0.54 -11.87
N LEU A 4 12.05 -0.09 -11.06
CA LEU A 4 12.20 0.14 -9.63
C LEU A 4 12.36 -1.20 -8.89
N ASN A 5 13.19 -1.23 -7.85
CA ASN A 5 13.50 -2.47 -7.13
C ASN A 5 12.24 -3.05 -6.45
N SER A 6 11.50 -2.22 -5.74
CA SER A 6 10.27 -2.64 -5.04
C SER A 6 9.19 -1.56 -5.12
N VAL A 7 8.00 -1.97 -5.59
CA VAL A 7 6.80 -1.12 -5.65
C VAL A 7 5.75 -1.73 -4.74
N TRP A 8 5.14 -0.88 -3.92
CA TRP A 8 4.18 -1.29 -2.92
C TRP A 8 2.80 -0.77 -3.28
N VAL A 9 1.75 -1.51 -2.95
CA VAL A 9 0.36 -1.09 -3.19
C VAL A 9 -0.45 -1.12 -1.90
N PHE A 10 -1.31 -0.12 -1.73
CA PHE A 10 -2.32 -0.09 -0.70
C PHE A 10 -3.60 0.56 -1.22
N SER A 11 -4.75 0.04 -0.79
CA SER A 11 -6.04 0.64 -1.09
C SER A 11 -6.98 0.59 0.12
N ASP A 12 -7.74 1.67 0.31
CA ASP A 12 -8.89 1.67 1.21
C ASP A 12 -10.15 1.06 0.61
N ASN A 13 -10.14 0.83 -0.72
CA ASN A 13 -11.19 0.12 -1.45
C ASN A 13 -10.61 -1.15 -2.10
N PRO A 14 -11.05 -2.37 -1.69
CA PRO A 14 -10.57 -3.63 -2.26
C PRO A 14 -10.65 -3.72 -3.79
N GLU A 15 -11.67 -3.12 -4.41
CA GLU A 15 -11.88 -3.14 -5.87
C GLU A 15 -10.76 -2.46 -6.65
N ARG A 16 -9.99 -1.58 -6.01
CA ARG A 16 -8.91 -0.82 -6.65
C ARG A 16 -7.58 -1.56 -6.69
N TYR A 17 -7.42 -2.68 -5.97
CA TYR A 17 -6.16 -3.41 -5.97
C TYR A 17 -5.78 -3.89 -7.37
N ALA A 18 -6.73 -4.38 -8.18
CA ALA A 18 -6.44 -4.84 -9.54
C ALA A 18 -5.71 -3.77 -10.39
N GLU A 19 -6.22 -2.55 -10.37
CA GLU A 19 -5.64 -1.40 -11.09
C GLU A 19 -4.26 -1.03 -10.54
N LEU A 20 -4.12 -0.98 -9.21
CA LEU A 20 -2.84 -0.66 -8.56
C LEU A 20 -1.76 -1.71 -8.84
N PHE A 21 -2.11 -2.99 -8.85
CA PHE A 21 -1.18 -4.07 -9.19
C PHE A 21 -0.75 -3.98 -10.66
N GLY A 22 -1.69 -3.73 -11.58
CA GLY A 22 -1.35 -3.53 -12.99
C GLY A 22 -0.34 -2.39 -13.19
N GLY A 23 -0.56 -1.25 -12.51
CA GLY A 23 0.41 -0.15 -12.49
C GLY A 23 1.74 -0.54 -11.83
N ALA A 24 1.72 -1.20 -10.69
CA ALA A 24 2.93 -1.58 -9.96
C ALA A 24 3.82 -2.54 -10.76
N GLN A 25 3.23 -3.52 -11.45
CA GLN A 25 3.93 -4.51 -12.26
C GLN A 25 4.62 -3.91 -13.49
N GLN A 26 4.12 -2.78 -14.00
CA GLN A 26 4.76 -2.07 -15.11
C GLN A 26 6.12 -1.48 -14.72
N TRP A 27 6.25 -1.01 -13.48
CA TRP A 27 7.42 -0.26 -13.02
C TRP A 27 8.32 -1.02 -12.06
N GLY A 28 7.77 -1.97 -11.30
CA GLY A 28 8.47 -2.69 -10.23
C GLY A 28 8.98 -4.07 -10.65
N GLN A 29 10.21 -4.39 -10.29
CA GLN A 29 10.73 -5.76 -10.36
C GLN A 29 9.98 -6.68 -9.38
N GLN A 30 9.60 -6.14 -8.22
CA GLN A 30 8.86 -6.84 -7.18
C GLN A 30 7.71 -5.97 -6.69
N VAL A 31 6.53 -6.56 -6.61
CA VAL A 31 5.33 -5.89 -6.09
C VAL A 31 4.96 -6.46 -4.73
N TYR A 32 4.68 -5.56 -3.79
CA TYR A 32 4.29 -5.88 -2.41
C TYR A 32 2.92 -5.29 -2.11
N ALA A 33 2.11 -5.96 -1.28
CA ALA A 33 0.82 -5.44 -0.89
C ALA A 33 0.75 -5.16 0.61
N ILE A 34 0.14 -4.05 0.98
CA ILE A 34 -0.34 -3.79 2.33
C ILE A 34 -1.86 -3.91 2.28
N VAL A 35 -2.44 -4.67 3.21
CA VAL A 35 -3.88 -4.92 3.33
C VAL A 35 -4.34 -4.76 4.77
N GLN A 36 -5.63 -4.53 4.98
CA GLN A 36 -6.18 -4.25 6.32
C GLN A 36 -6.54 -5.53 7.10
N ASN A 37 -6.82 -6.63 6.40
CA ASN A 37 -7.22 -7.89 7.02
C ASN A 37 -6.90 -9.09 6.12
N THR A 38 -7.11 -10.29 6.65
CA THR A 38 -6.81 -11.56 5.98
C THR A 38 -7.70 -11.81 4.76
N ASP A 39 -8.95 -11.34 4.76
CA ASP A 39 -9.85 -11.50 3.61
C ASP A 39 -9.31 -10.73 2.39
N GLN A 40 -8.84 -9.50 2.62
CA GLN A 40 -8.16 -8.72 1.58
C GLN A 40 -6.85 -9.39 1.16
N ALA A 41 -6.10 -10.02 2.07
CA ALA A 41 -4.88 -10.77 1.72
C ALA A 41 -5.17 -11.90 0.73
N GLN A 42 -6.24 -12.66 0.97
CA GLN A 42 -6.69 -13.72 0.05
C GLN A 42 -7.13 -13.15 -1.30
N ALA A 43 -7.86 -12.02 -1.28
CA ALA A 43 -8.34 -11.38 -2.51
C ALA A 43 -7.21 -10.84 -3.40
N VAL A 44 -6.09 -10.40 -2.82
CA VAL A 44 -4.95 -9.87 -3.60
C VAL A 44 -3.90 -10.90 -3.99
N MET A 45 -3.95 -12.11 -3.41
CA MET A 45 -3.02 -13.19 -3.70
C MET A 45 -2.94 -13.56 -5.20
N PRO A 46 -4.05 -13.59 -5.97
CA PRO A 46 -4.01 -13.88 -7.41
C PRO A 46 -3.22 -12.86 -8.25
N TYR A 47 -2.99 -11.64 -7.75
CA TYR A 47 -2.18 -10.63 -8.45
C TYR A 47 -0.66 -10.86 -8.31
N GLY A 48 -0.25 -11.89 -7.56
CA GLY A 48 1.15 -12.30 -7.41
C GLY A 48 2.05 -11.34 -6.63
N PRO A 49 1.62 -10.74 -5.50
CA PRO A 49 2.55 -9.99 -4.64
C PRO A 49 3.66 -10.91 -4.12
N LYS A 50 4.89 -10.40 -4.05
CA LYS A 50 6.02 -11.09 -3.43
C LYS A 50 5.79 -11.33 -1.93
N CYS A 51 5.14 -10.40 -1.26
CA CYS A 51 4.72 -10.52 0.14
C CYS A 51 3.51 -9.61 0.41
N ILE A 52 2.67 -10.04 1.35
CA ILE A 52 1.49 -9.31 1.81
C ILE A 52 1.70 -8.97 3.28
N TYR A 53 1.58 -7.69 3.62
CA TYR A 53 1.60 -7.19 5.00
C TYR A 53 0.18 -6.87 5.44
N VAL A 54 -0.29 -7.56 6.48
CA VAL A 54 -1.62 -7.38 7.04
C VAL A 54 -1.51 -6.44 8.25
N LEU A 55 -2.25 -5.33 8.23
CA LEU A 55 -2.23 -4.33 9.30
C LEU A 55 -3.10 -4.70 10.51
N GLU A 56 -3.93 -5.73 10.37
CA GLU A 56 -4.89 -6.21 11.37
C GLU A 56 -5.86 -5.12 11.86
N GLN A 57 -7.06 -5.09 11.26
CA GLN A 57 -8.13 -4.23 11.73
C GLN A 57 -8.64 -4.68 13.11
N ASN A 58 -8.19 -4.00 14.16
CA ASN A 58 -8.51 -4.35 15.54
C ASN A 58 -9.80 -3.67 16.09
N ASP A 59 -10.37 -2.71 15.35
CA ASP A 59 -11.57 -1.97 15.76
C ASP A 59 -12.45 -1.63 14.53
N ALA A 60 -13.78 -1.70 14.70
CA ALA A 60 -14.76 -1.26 13.70
C ALA A 60 -14.71 0.25 13.43
N LEU A 61 -14.23 1.05 14.39
CA LEU A 61 -14.04 2.49 14.25
C LEU A 61 -12.72 2.87 13.55
N GLN A 62 -11.80 1.92 13.37
CA GLN A 62 -10.52 2.12 12.72
C GLN A 62 -10.71 2.70 11.31
N ARG A 63 -10.09 3.85 11.05
CA ARG A 63 -10.11 4.49 9.73
C ARG A 63 -8.78 4.27 9.02
N THR A 64 -8.82 4.33 7.70
CA THR A 64 -7.64 4.19 6.83
C THR A 64 -6.50 5.10 7.25
N GLU A 65 -6.80 6.34 7.61
CA GLU A 65 -5.83 7.35 8.01
C GLU A 65 -5.13 6.99 9.34
N ASN A 66 -5.75 6.18 10.20
CA ASN A 66 -5.14 5.73 11.45
C ASN A 66 -3.96 4.77 11.20
N TYR A 67 -3.87 4.14 10.03
CA TYR A 67 -2.74 3.29 9.68
C TYR A 67 -1.49 4.05 9.23
N ALA A 68 -1.52 5.39 9.15
CA ALA A 68 -0.39 6.19 8.66
C ALA A 68 0.91 5.86 9.41
N GLU A 69 0.87 5.76 10.74
CA GLU A 69 2.06 5.48 11.56
C GLU A 69 2.59 4.05 11.34
N SER A 70 1.70 3.05 11.31
CA SER A 70 2.06 1.66 11.06
C SER A 70 2.65 1.47 9.67
N ILE A 71 2.04 2.08 8.65
CA ILE A 71 2.54 2.04 7.28
C ILE A 71 3.88 2.78 7.20
N ALA A 72 4.01 3.96 7.79
CA ALA A 72 5.27 4.71 7.76
C ALA A 72 6.41 3.95 8.45
N ALA A 73 6.14 3.31 9.60
CA ALA A 73 7.11 2.46 10.28
C ALA A 73 7.56 1.29 9.40
N LEU A 74 6.60 0.60 8.75
CA LEU A 74 6.88 -0.48 7.82
C LEU A 74 7.73 -0.01 6.62
N LEU A 75 7.41 1.15 6.03
CA LEU A 75 8.15 1.67 4.89
C LEU A 75 9.55 2.17 5.27
N LYS A 76 9.73 2.69 6.49
CA LYS A 76 11.05 3.05 7.02
C LYS A 76 11.94 1.83 7.26
N ASP A 77 11.35 0.68 7.59
CA ASP A 77 12.10 -0.58 7.75
C ASP A 77 12.42 -1.24 6.39
N LYS A 78 11.46 -1.23 5.46
CA LYS A 78 11.59 -1.95 4.17
C LYS A 78 12.14 -1.13 3.02
N HIS A 79 12.19 0.20 3.15
CA HIS A 79 12.73 1.13 2.16
C HIS A 79 12.23 0.87 0.73
N PRO A 80 10.91 0.93 0.47
CA PRO A 80 10.38 0.73 -0.87
C PRO A 80 10.86 1.83 -1.82
N SER A 81 10.92 1.54 -3.12
CA SER A 81 11.18 2.58 -4.13
C SER A 81 9.95 3.45 -4.39
N MET A 82 8.74 2.90 -4.22
CA MET A 82 7.47 3.60 -4.47
C MET A 82 6.32 2.94 -3.71
N LEU A 83 5.35 3.73 -3.27
CA LEU A 83 4.04 3.28 -2.79
C LEU A 83 2.94 3.86 -3.69
N LEU A 84 2.11 3.00 -4.26
CA LEU A 84 0.91 3.37 -5.00
C LEU A 84 -0.32 3.28 -4.09
N LEU A 85 -1.12 4.34 -4.11
CA LEU A 85 -2.35 4.48 -3.32
C LEU A 85 -3.53 4.70 -4.25
N ALA A 86 -4.67 4.07 -3.95
CA ALA A 86 -5.90 4.41 -4.63
C ALA A 86 -6.26 5.89 -4.40
N ALA A 87 -6.59 6.62 -5.46
CA ALA A 87 -6.87 8.05 -5.41
C ALA A 87 -8.28 8.39 -4.84
N THR A 88 -8.73 7.66 -3.83
CA THR A 88 -9.97 7.91 -3.09
C THR A 88 -9.80 9.11 -2.14
N LYS A 89 -10.88 9.57 -1.50
CA LYS A 89 -10.80 10.64 -0.50
C LYS A 89 -9.86 10.24 0.66
N ARG A 90 -9.99 9.02 1.18
CA ARG A 90 -9.18 8.52 2.30
C ARG A 90 -7.77 8.16 1.88
N GLY A 91 -7.61 7.59 0.69
CA GLY A 91 -6.30 7.31 0.09
C GLY A 91 -5.46 8.58 -0.06
N LYS A 92 -6.05 9.67 -0.56
CA LYS A 92 -5.39 10.99 -0.64
C LYS A 92 -5.04 11.55 0.74
N ALA A 93 -5.94 11.44 1.72
CA ALA A 93 -5.68 11.88 3.08
C ALA A 93 -4.53 11.09 3.74
N LEU A 94 -4.52 9.77 3.57
CA LEU A 94 -3.42 8.91 4.00
C LEU A 94 -2.11 9.29 3.30
N ALA A 95 -2.13 9.50 1.99
CA ALA A 95 -0.95 9.85 1.20
C ALA A 95 -0.31 11.16 1.67
N ALA A 96 -1.12 12.18 1.95
CA ALA A 96 -0.65 13.45 2.52
C ALA A 96 -0.04 13.31 3.92
N ARG A 97 -0.56 12.39 4.75
CA ARG A 97 0.05 12.10 6.06
C ARG A 97 1.38 11.35 5.91
N LEU A 98 1.43 10.36 5.01
CA LEU A 98 2.63 9.57 4.75
C LEU A 98 3.75 10.42 4.14
N SER A 99 3.44 11.34 3.22
CA SER A 99 4.44 12.21 2.61
C SER A 99 5.18 13.05 3.65
N VAL A 100 4.45 13.61 4.63
CA VAL A 100 5.05 14.33 5.75
C VAL A 100 5.85 13.40 6.68
N GLN A 101 5.30 12.25 7.06
CA GLN A 101 5.98 11.31 7.98
C GLN A 101 7.25 10.66 7.41
N LEU A 102 7.31 10.53 6.09
CA LEU A 102 8.41 9.91 5.34
C LEU A 102 9.35 10.93 4.69
N ASN A 103 9.01 12.22 4.74
CA ASN A 103 9.68 13.27 3.97
C ASN A 103 9.80 12.90 2.48
N ALA A 104 8.71 12.40 1.91
CA ALA A 104 8.64 11.90 0.54
C ALA A 104 7.70 12.77 -0.30
N ALA A 105 7.96 12.84 -1.61
CA ALA A 105 7.05 13.49 -2.54
C ALA A 105 5.75 12.69 -2.71
N LEU A 106 4.66 13.41 -3.00
CA LEU A 106 3.36 12.86 -3.35
C LEU A 106 3.13 12.95 -4.86
#